data_AF-A0A847N3K3-F1
#
_entry.id   AF-A0A847N3K3-F1
#
_cell.length_a   1.000
_cell.length_b   1.000
_cell.length_c   1.000
_cell.angle_alpha   90.00
_cell.angle_beta   90.00
_cell.angle_gamma   90.00
#
_symmetry.space_group_name_H-M   'P 1'
#
loop_
_entity.id
_entity.type
_entity.pdbx_description
1 polymer ?
#
loop_
_entity_poly.entity_id
_entity_poly.type
_entity_poly.pdbx_seq_one_letter_code
_entity_poly.pdbx_strand_id
1 'polypeptide(L)' 'MKPPHSIQITAVGAYAPSKVITNDEMAELVDTNDEWIKSHTGIAERHIAEKGELTSDLAYKAIEDLFKRS' A
#
# COMPACT_ATOMS: atom_id res chain seq x y z
N MET A 1 -40.42 -13.99 -1.71
CA MET A 1 -39.26 -14.79 -1.27
C MET A 1 -38.08 -13.82 -1.14
N LYS A 2 -37.43 -13.69 0.03
CA LYS A 2 -36.23 -12.85 0.16
C LYS A 2 -35.10 -13.50 -0.66
N PRO A 3 -34.28 -12.73 -1.40
CA PRO A 3 -33.13 -13.30 -2.10
C PRO A 3 -32.19 -13.97 -1.08
N PRO A 4 -31.50 -15.06 -1.45
CA PRO A 4 -30.51 -15.68 -0.56
C PRO A 4 -29.46 -14.64 -0.17
N HIS A 5 -29.00 -14.68 1.08
CA HIS A 5 -27.90 -13.83 1.53
C HIS A 5 -26.65 -14.18 0.72
N SER A 6 -26.28 -13.33 -0.24
CA SER A 6 -25.03 -13.46 -0.98
C SER A 6 -23.95 -12.61 -0.31
N ILE A 7 -22.79 -13.20 -0.02
CA ILE A 7 -21.61 -12.48 0.46
C ILE A 7 -20.83 -12.03 -0.78
N GLN A 8 -20.60 -10.72 -0.90
CA GLN A 8 -19.87 -10.12 -2.02
C GLN A 8 -18.97 -9.01 -1.51
N ILE A 9 -17.83 -8.83 -2.17
CA ILE A 9 -17.02 -7.61 -2.03
C ILE A 9 -17.64 -6.58 -2.96
N THR A 10 -18.28 -5.56 -2.40
CA THR A 10 -19.00 -4.53 -3.18
C THR A 10 -18.13 -3.33 -3.54
N ALA A 11 -17.06 -3.10 -2.78
CA ALA A 11 -16.12 -2.01 -2.99
C ALA A 11 -14.75 -2.32 -2.37
N VAL A 12 -13.72 -1.62 -2.84
CA VAL A 12 -12.36 -1.65 -2.31
C VAL A 12 -11.86 -0.20 -2.26
N GLY A 13 -11.22 0.17 -1.16
CA GLY A 13 -10.47 1.41 -1.04
C GLY A 13 -9.04 1.10 -0.64
N ALA A 14 -8.13 1.99 -1.01
CA ALA A 14 -6.71 1.80 -0.76
C ALA A 14 -6.06 3.10 -0.30
N TYR A 15 -5.04 2.95 0.53
CA TYR A 15 -4.16 4.04 0.90
C TYR A 15 -2.73 3.53 1.03
N ALA A 16 -1.78 4.30 0.49
CA ALA A 16 -0.36 4.11 0.72
C ALA A 16 0.20 5.42 1.31
N PRO A 17 1.11 5.35 2.29
CA PRO A 17 1.83 6.51 2.82
C PRO A 17 2.48 7.35 1.73
N SER A 18 2.61 8.66 1.93
CA SER A 18 3.15 9.55 0.89
C SER A 18 4.66 9.40 0.67
N LYS A 19 5.41 8.92 1.65
CA LYS A 19 6.87 8.78 1.52
C LYS A 19 7.19 7.57 0.66
N VAL A 20 7.79 7.82 -0.50
CA VAL A 20 8.30 6.80 -1.42
C VAL A 20 9.80 6.64 -1.19
N ILE A 21 10.28 5.40 -1.20
CA ILE A 21 11.70 5.05 -1.24
C ILE A 21 11.95 4.18 -2.47
N THR A 22 12.82 4.69 -3.34
CA THR A 22 13.33 4.01 -4.54
C THR A 22 14.33 2.91 -4.18
N ASN A 23 14.66 2.05 -5.15
CA ASN A 23 15.71 1.06 -4.93
C ASN A 23 17.10 1.67 -4.73
N ASP A 24 17.39 2.80 -5.37
CA ASP A 24 18.66 3.50 -5.20
C ASP A 24 18.80 4.06 -3.77
N GLU A 25 17.73 4.66 -3.23
CA GLU A 25 17.71 5.09 -1.83
C GLU A 25 17.77 3.89 -0.86
N MET A 26 17.18 2.75 -1.21
CA MET A 26 17.34 1.52 -0.42
C MET A 26 18.79 1.02 -0.39
N ALA A 27 19.54 1.19 -1.48
CA ALA A 27 20.96 0.81 -1.56
C ALA A 27 21.86 1.68 -0.67
N GLU A 28 21.40 2.85 -0.24
CA GLU A 28 22.11 3.66 0.77
C GLU A 28 21.96 3.10 2.20
N LEU A 29 20.94 2.27 2.43
CA LEU A 29 20.59 1.74 3.76
C LEU A 29 21.10 0.30 3.98
N VAL A 30 21.21 -0.49 2.91
CA VAL A 30 21.62 -1.90 2.95
C VAL A 30 22.48 -2.24 1.73
N ASP A 31 23.32 -3.28 1.84
CA ASP A 31 24.17 -3.74 0.73
C ASP A 31 23.32 -4.44 -0.35
N THR A 32 22.84 -3.65 -1.30
CA THR A 32 21.97 -4.09 -2.40
C THR A 32 22.06 -3.11 -3.58
N ASN A 33 21.36 -3.37 -4.67
CA ASN A 33 21.22 -2.45 -5.79
C ASN A 33 19.90 -2.66 -6.56
N ASP A 34 19.55 -1.72 -7.42
CA ASP A 34 18.31 -1.73 -8.20
C ASP A 34 18.16 -2.98 -9.09
N GLU A 35 19.23 -3.40 -9.77
CA GLU A 35 19.21 -4.57 -10.66
C GLU A 35 18.89 -5.86 -9.89
N TRP A 36 19.55 -6.06 -8.75
CA TRP A 36 19.33 -7.22 -7.89
C TRP A 36 17.90 -7.22 -7.33
N ILE A 37 17.42 -6.08 -6.80
CA ILE A 37 16.06 -5.97 -6.24
C ILE A 37 15.01 -6.26 -7.32
N LYS A 38 15.11 -5.62 -8.49
CA LYS A 38 14.15 -5.82 -9.58
C LYS A 38 14.16 -7.25 -10.10
N SER A 39 15.33 -7.84 -10.33
CA SER A 39 15.45 -9.21 -10.87
C SER A 39 14.91 -10.28 -9.93
N HIS A 40 15.03 -10.10 -8.61
CA HIS A 40 14.62 -11.11 -7.62
C HIS A 40 13.22 -10.87 -7.03
N THR A 41 12.73 -9.63 -7.02
CA THR A 41 11.46 -9.29 -6.34
C THR A 41 10.45 -8.57 -7.24
N GLY A 42 10.89 -7.99 -8.36
CA GLY A 42 10.06 -7.14 -9.20
C GLY A 42 9.75 -5.75 -8.60
N ILE A 43 10.30 -5.41 -7.44
CA ILE A 43 10.00 -4.14 -6.76
C ILE A 43 10.86 -3.02 -7.35
N ALA A 44 10.23 -1.89 -7.71
CA ALA A 44 10.91 -0.67 -8.16
C ALA A 44 10.99 0.41 -7.06
N GLU A 45 9.94 0.51 -6.24
CA GLU A 45 9.83 1.47 -5.15
C GLU A 45 8.90 0.92 -4.05
N ARG A 46 8.94 1.52 -2.86
CA ARG A 46 7.98 1.23 -1.78
C ARG A 46 7.54 2.48 -1.05
N HIS A 47 6.38 2.40 -0.41
CA HIS A 47 5.87 3.42 0.48
C HIS A 47 6.19 3.08 1.93
N ILE A 48 6.67 4.06 2.71
CA ILE A 48 7.01 3.89 4.13
C ILE A 48 6.18 4.88 4.96
N ALA A 49 5.53 4.38 6.02
CA ALA A 49 4.80 5.24 6.94
C ALA A 49 5.76 6.19 7.67
N GLU A 50 5.39 7.47 7.74
CA GLU A 50 6.18 8.46 8.49
C GLU A 50 6.01 8.27 10.00
N LYS A 51 6.93 8.86 10.77
CA LYS A 51 6.83 8.84 12.23
C LYS A 51 5.53 9.52 12.68
N GLY A 52 4.66 8.74 13.31
CA GLY A 52 3.35 9.20 13.80
C GLY A 52 2.18 8.82 12.89
N GLU A 53 2.43 8.22 11.72
CA GLU A 53 1.39 7.59 10.91
C GLU A 53 1.25 6.12 11.33
N LEU A 54 0.17 5.82 12.06
CA LEU A 54 -0.07 4.51 12.65
C LEU A 54 -0.92 3.64 11.71
N THR A 55 -0.96 2.34 11.98
CA THR A 55 -1.77 1.38 11.19
C THR A 55 -3.25 1.74 11.19
N SER A 56 -3.77 2.33 12.27
CA SER A 56 -5.14 2.85 12.34
C SER A 56 -5.40 3.99 11.36
N ASP A 57 -4.41 4.87 11.15
CA ASP A 57 -4.52 5.99 10.23
C ASP A 57 -4.54 5.49 8.78
N LEU A 58 -3.70 4.50 8.46
CA LEU A 58 -3.68 3.87 7.13
C LEU A 58 -5.04 3.23 6.81
N ALA A 59 -5.62 2.49 7.76
CA ALA A 59 -6.92 1.87 7.60
C ALA A 59 -8.04 2.91 7.44
N TYR A 60 -8.03 3.96 8.27
CA TYR A 60 -9.00 5.05 8.17
C TYR A 60 -8.95 5.72 6.79
N LYS A 61 -7.76 6.05 6.30
CA LYS A 61 -7.58 6.67 4.97
C LYS A 61 -8.01 5.76 3.82
N ALA A 62 -7.78 4.44 3.93
CA ALA A 62 -8.27 3.48 2.93
C ALA A 62 -9.81 3.42 2.89
N ILE A 63 -10.47 3.57 4.05
CA ILE A 63 -11.92 3.66 4.14
C ILE A 63 -12.43 5.01 3.60
N GLU A 64 -11.73 6.12 3.86
CA GLU A 64 -12.04 7.40 3.23
C GLU A 64 -11.94 7.35 1.69
N ASP A 65 -10.92 6.68 1.14
CA ASP A 65 -10.79 6.44 -0.30
C ASP A 65 -11.96 5.61 -0.86
N LEU A 66 -12.36 4.56 -0.14
CA LEU A 66 -13.53 3.74 -0.49
C LEU A 66 -14.80 4.61 -0.63
N PHE A 67 -15.10 5.43 0.39
CA PHE A 67 -16.29 6.27 0.40
C PHE A 67 -16.29 7.36 -0.68
N LYS A 68 -15.11 7.80 -1.13
CA LYS A 68 -14.99 8.78 -2.24
C LYS A 68 -15.25 8.16 -3.61
N ARG A 69 -15.09 6.83 -3.75
CA ARG A 69 -15.20 6.10 -5.02
C ARG A 69 -16.52 5.36 -5.20
N SER A 70 -17.22 5.07 -4.11
CA SER A 70 -18.57 4.47 -4.06
C SER A 70 -19.67 5.51 -4.20
#